data_AF-A0A5M3MVW5-F1
#
_entry.id   AF-A0A5M3MVW5-F1
#
_cell.length_a   1.000
_cell.length_b   1.000
_cell.length_c   1.000
_cell.angle_alpha   90.00
_cell.angle_beta   90.00
_cell.angle_gamma   90.00
#
_symmetry.space_group_name_H-M   'P 1'
#
loop_
_entity.id
_entity.type
_entity.pdbx_description
1 polymer ?
#
loop_
_entity_poly.entity_id
_entity_poly.type
_entity_poly.pdbx_seq_one_letter_code
_entity_poly.pdbx_strand_id
1 'polypeptide(L)'
;MTTNARCEKQRAAKERWLADPEVLERQRLLGRQRAERQRERKRAAKAEGKITSVAFPAPVAVDPDRVAITTSVSDIRAEIQGWRLEWGRDSDFSREFHRELERSKEYGSKSVDRWMRELDDHVRHGRDILTMLKNVDISPFCRSPTGARDIFFQCMELTHIVLTEVTAISVKLDEYAPPTSNCAVSNARSYTLD
;
A
#
# COMPACT_ATOMS: atom_id res chain seq x y z
N MET A 1 -32.67 -9.14 -22.19
CA MET A 1 -32.86 -7.78 -21.61
C MET A 1 -33.08 -7.85 -20.10
N THR A 2 -32.11 -8.34 -19.31
CA THR A 2 -32.30 -8.62 -17.85
C THR A 2 -31.21 -8.01 -16.94
N THR A 3 -30.17 -7.40 -17.50
CA THR A 3 -29.01 -6.87 -16.76
C THR A 3 -29.27 -5.50 -16.11
N ASN A 4 -30.08 -4.63 -16.74
CA ASN A 4 -30.40 -3.30 -16.19
C ASN A 4 -31.19 -3.38 -14.88
N ALA A 5 -32.16 -4.29 -14.78
CA ALA A 5 -33.01 -4.43 -13.61
C ALA A 5 -32.23 -4.84 -12.34
N ARG A 6 -31.12 -5.57 -12.48
CA ARG A 6 -30.27 -5.98 -11.35
C ARG A 6 -29.42 -4.82 -10.83
N CYS A 7 -28.90 -4.00 -11.75
CA CYS A 7 -28.09 -2.83 -11.43
C CYS A 7 -28.93 -1.75 -10.70
N GLU A 8 -30.16 -1.54 -11.16
CA GLU A 8 -31.11 -0.61 -10.52
C GLU A 8 -31.52 -1.08 -9.11
N LYS A 9 -31.77 -2.38 -8.92
CA LYS A 9 -32.06 -2.94 -7.59
C LYS A 9 -30.90 -2.77 -6.61
N GLN A 10 -29.65 -2.95 -7.07
CA GLN A 10 -28.47 -2.74 -6.23
C GLN A 10 -28.28 -1.26 -5.87
N ARG A 11 -28.51 -0.35 -6.82
CA ARG A 11 -28.45 1.09 -6.58
C ARG A 11 -29.50 1.53 -5.56
N ALA A 12 -30.74 1.10 -5.72
CA ALA A 12 -31.83 1.39 -4.79
C ALA A 12 -31.58 0.81 -3.39
N ALA A 13 -30.99 -0.38 -3.29
CA ALA A 13 -30.62 -0.97 -2.00
C ALA A 13 -29.51 -0.18 -1.30
N LYS A 14 -28.50 0.28 -2.05
CA LYS A 14 -27.42 1.14 -1.53
C LYS A 14 -27.96 2.49 -1.07
N GLU A 15 -28.85 3.11 -1.83
CA GLU A 15 -29.50 4.36 -1.47
C GLU A 15 -30.35 4.22 -0.21
N ARG A 16 -31.12 3.12 -0.07
CA ARG A 16 -31.87 2.81 1.15
C ARG A 16 -30.96 2.61 2.37
N TRP A 17 -29.84 1.91 2.19
CA TRP A 17 -28.87 1.70 3.26
C TRP A 17 -28.15 2.99 3.69
N LEU A 18 -27.87 3.90 2.76
CA LEU A 18 -27.28 5.21 3.05
C LEU A 18 -28.30 6.21 3.62
N ALA A 19 -29.59 6.05 3.31
CA ALA A 19 -30.68 6.85 3.86
C ALA A 19 -31.08 6.42 5.27
N ASP A 20 -30.61 5.27 5.75
CA ASP A 20 -30.88 4.79 7.10
C ASP A 20 -30.14 5.65 8.14
N PRO A 21 -30.88 6.39 9.00
CA PRO A 21 -30.29 7.25 10.01
C PRO A 21 -29.44 6.49 11.04
N GLU A 22 -29.75 5.21 11.34
CA GLU A 22 -28.96 4.40 12.27
C GLU A 22 -27.59 4.04 11.69
N VAL A 23 -27.52 3.78 10.37
CA VAL A 23 -26.26 3.49 9.68
C VAL A 23 -25.36 4.73 9.67
N LEU A 24 -25.94 5.90 9.37
CA LEU A 24 -25.22 7.17 9.40
C LEU A 24 -24.72 7.51 10.81
N GLU A 25 -25.56 7.29 11.84
CA GLU A 25 -25.18 7.52 13.23
C GLU A 25 -24.07 6.56 13.68
N ARG A 26 -24.15 5.28 13.31
CA ARG A 26 -23.09 4.30 13.57
C ARG A 26 -21.77 4.69 12.91
N GLN A 27 -21.80 5.16 11.66
CA GLN A 27 -20.59 5.66 10.98
C GLN A 27 -20.00 6.89 11.67
N ARG A 28 -20.84 7.84 12.09
CA ARG A 28 -20.41 9.02 12.87
C ARG A 28 -19.80 8.61 14.21
N LEU A 29 -20.38 7.63 14.90
CA LEU A 29 -19.85 7.09 16.15
C LEU A 29 -18.47 6.46 15.96
N LEU A 30 -18.31 5.63 14.92
CA LEU A 30 -17.01 5.04 14.56
C LEU A 30 -15.98 6.11 14.16
N GLY A 31 -16.41 7.19 13.52
CA GLY A 31 -15.58 8.36 13.25
C GLY A 31 -15.10 9.05 14.53
N ARG A 32 -16.01 9.27 15.49
CA ARG A 32 -15.69 9.84 16.81
C ARG A 32 -14.70 8.97 17.58
N GLN A 33 -14.94 7.65 17.62
CA GLN A 33 -14.03 6.68 18.27
C GLN A 33 -12.64 6.68 17.64
N ARG A 34 -12.53 6.79 16.31
CA ARG A 34 -11.24 6.91 15.62
C ARG A 34 -10.51 8.20 16.00
N ALA A 35 -11.21 9.32 16.05
CA ALA A 35 -10.64 10.60 16.46
C ALA A 35 -10.21 10.59 17.93
N GLU A 36 -10.98 9.95 18.81
CA GLU A 36 -10.66 9.78 20.23
C GLU A 36 -9.41 8.94 20.45
N ARG A 37 -9.30 7.77 19.80
CA ARG A 37 -8.08 6.95 19.82
C ARG A 37 -6.86 7.72 19.33
N GLN A 38 -7.02 8.58 18.31
CA GLN A 38 -5.92 9.42 17.83
C GLN A 38 -5.54 10.50 18.86
N ARG A 39 -6.50 11.07 19.59
CA ARG A 39 -6.25 12.02 20.69
C ARG A 39 -5.58 11.34 21.88
N GLU A 40 -5.99 10.13 22.24
CA GLU A 40 -5.35 9.33 23.29
C GLU A 40 -3.91 8.98 22.94
N ARG A 41 -3.64 8.53 21.70
CA ARG A 41 -2.28 8.32 21.20
C ARG A 41 -1.41 9.58 21.32
N LYS A 42 -1.96 10.75 20.97
CA LYS A 42 -1.26 12.03 21.12
C LYS A 42 -1.03 12.42 22.59
N ARG A 43 -1.98 12.14 23.48
CA ARG A 43 -1.85 12.39 24.93
C ARG A 43 -0.82 11.46 25.58
N ALA A 44 -0.84 10.17 25.24
CA ALA A 44 0.14 9.18 25.70
C ALA A 44 1.56 9.57 25.25
N ALA A 45 1.74 9.92 23.97
CA ALA A 45 3.03 10.40 23.46
C ALA A 45 3.53 11.68 24.16
N LYS A 46 2.62 12.55 24.61
CA LYS A 46 2.96 13.77 25.37
C LYS A 46 3.29 13.46 26.84
N ALA A 47 2.62 12.48 27.46
CA ALA A 47 2.84 12.08 28.85
C ALA A 47 4.17 11.32 29.04
N GLU A 48 4.63 10.60 28.02
CA GLU A 48 5.94 9.93 28.00
C GLU A 48 7.13 10.89 27.81
N GLY A 49 6.93 12.22 27.94
CA GLY A 49 8.01 13.21 27.78
C GLY A 49 8.59 13.29 26.36
N LYS A 50 7.98 12.61 25.39
CA LYS A 50 8.41 12.57 23.99
C LYS A 50 7.83 13.75 23.23
N ILE A 51 8.18 14.97 23.65
CA ILE A 51 8.08 16.14 22.77
C ILE A 51 9.22 16.02 21.75
N THR A 52 9.03 15.17 20.75
CA THR A 52 9.57 15.47 19.44
C THR A 52 8.52 16.32 18.75
N SER A 53 8.79 17.62 18.67
CA SER A 53 8.38 18.39 17.50
C SER A 53 8.55 17.49 16.28
N VAL A 54 7.65 17.57 15.31
CA VAL A 54 7.81 16.91 14.02
C VAL A 54 9.06 17.49 13.33
N ALA A 55 10.23 17.12 13.80
CA ALA A 55 11.45 17.10 13.04
C ALA A 55 11.23 15.96 12.06
N PHE A 56 11.35 16.30 10.78
CA PHE A 56 11.48 15.35 9.69
C PHE A 56 12.23 14.10 10.18
N PRO A 57 11.75 12.88 9.87
CA PRO A 57 12.52 11.69 10.20
C PRO A 57 13.91 11.90 9.61
N ALA A 58 14.93 11.83 10.46
CA ALA A 58 16.32 11.84 10.04
C ALA A 58 16.46 10.81 8.91
N PRO A 59 17.23 11.12 7.86
CA PRO A 59 17.41 10.21 6.74
C PRO A 59 17.84 8.87 7.34
N VAL A 60 17.02 7.85 7.12
CA VAL A 60 17.46 6.47 7.24
C VAL A 60 18.80 6.44 6.51
N ALA A 61 19.86 6.00 7.18
CA ALA A 61 21.14 5.79 6.53
C ALA A 61 20.90 4.72 5.47
N VAL A 62 20.52 5.20 4.28
CA VAL A 62 20.43 4.37 3.11
C VAL A 62 21.87 4.07 2.77
N ASP A 63 22.15 2.78 2.60
CA ASP A 63 23.43 2.31 2.11
C ASP A 63 23.83 3.18 0.91
N PRO A 64 24.92 3.97 1.01
CA PRO A 64 25.28 4.95 -0.02
C PRO A 64 25.54 4.31 -1.38
N ASP A 65 25.83 3.00 -1.41
CA ASP A 65 25.99 2.22 -2.65
C ASP A 65 24.67 1.90 -3.35
N ARG A 66 23.50 2.08 -2.71
CA ARG A 66 22.18 1.86 -3.33
C ARG A 66 21.48 3.12 -3.84
N VAL A 67 21.94 4.33 -3.49
CA VAL A 67 21.24 5.61 -3.79
C VAL A 67 22.06 6.58 -4.64
N ALA A 68 23.15 6.12 -5.25
CA ALA A 68 23.98 6.94 -6.14
C ALA A 68 23.70 6.72 -7.63
N ILE A 69 22.43 6.51 -8.03
CA ILE A 69 22.06 6.52 -9.43
C ILE A 69 20.93 7.55 -9.58
N THR A 70 21.22 8.65 -10.25
CA THR A 70 20.19 9.44 -10.94
C THR A 70 19.57 8.54 -12.00
N THR A 71 18.63 7.70 -11.59
CA THR A 71 17.99 6.70 -12.45
C THR A 71 17.03 7.43 -13.36
N SER A 72 17.23 7.32 -14.68
CA SER A 72 16.35 7.99 -15.63
C SER A 72 14.93 7.42 -15.51
N VAL A 73 13.90 8.20 -15.87
CA VAL A 73 12.51 7.69 -15.88
C VAL A 73 12.37 6.43 -16.74
N SER A 74 13.22 6.29 -17.77
CA SER A 74 13.28 5.09 -18.61
C SER A 74 13.77 3.86 -17.84
N ASP A 75 14.83 4.01 -17.05
CA ASP A 75 15.40 2.92 -16.26
C ASP A 75 14.41 2.48 -15.16
N ILE A 76 13.75 3.44 -14.50
CA ILE A 76 12.71 3.15 -13.51
C ILE A 76 11.54 2.40 -14.17
N ARG A 77 11.18 2.75 -15.40
CA ARG A 77 10.13 2.05 -16.14
C ARG A 77 10.51 0.59 -16.42
N ALA A 78 11.77 0.33 -16.80
CA ALA A 78 12.27 -1.03 -17.01
C ALA A 78 12.26 -1.83 -15.69
N GLU A 79 12.66 -1.20 -14.58
CA GLU A 79 12.61 -1.80 -13.26
C GLU A 79 11.18 -2.21 -12.88
N ILE A 80 10.21 -1.31 -13.11
CA ILE A 80 8.79 -1.59 -12.86
C ILE A 80 8.29 -2.76 -13.72
N GLN A 81 8.73 -2.88 -14.98
CA GLN A 81 8.33 -4.00 -15.84
C GLN A 81 8.82 -5.35 -15.30
N GLY A 82 10.04 -5.42 -14.78
CA GLY A 82 10.58 -6.64 -14.17
C GLY A 82 10.02 -6.94 -12.77
N TRP A 83 9.60 -5.90 -12.05
CA TRP A 83 9.07 -6.02 -10.69
C TRP A 83 7.65 -6.56 -10.65
N ARG A 84 6.72 -6.10 -11.51
CA ARG A 84 5.27 -6.37 -11.39
C ARG A 84 4.87 -7.85 -11.38
N LEU A 85 3.87 -8.20 -10.57
CA LEU A 85 3.28 -9.55 -10.51
C LEU A 85 2.27 -9.86 -11.62
N GLU A 86 1.87 -8.85 -12.39
CA GLU A 86 0.91 -8.99 -13.49
C GLU A 86 -0.48 -9.56 -13.08
N TRP A 87 -0.90 -9.39 -11.83
CA TRP A 87 -2.20 -9.84 -11.31
C TRP A 87 -3.42 -9.08 -11.87
N GLY A 88 -3.25 -8.34 -12.97
CA GLY A 88 -4.33 -7.63 -13.65
C GLY A 88 -4.68 -6.30 -12.99
N ARG A 89 -5.98 -6.01 -12.91
CA ARG A 89 -6.51 -4.76 -12.35
C ARG A 89 -6.69 -4.87 -10.85
N ASP A 90 -6.87 -3.74 -10.18
CA ASP A 90 -7.14 -3.63 -8.73
C ASP A 90 -8.25 -4.58 -8.24
N SER A 91 -9.29 -4.77 -9.06
CA SER A 91 -10.41 -5.68 -8.76
C SER A 91 -10.03 -7.16 -8.75
N ASP A 92 -8.97 -7.53 -9.46
CA ASP A 92 -8.51 -8.91 -9.62
C ASP A 92 -7.54 -9.31 -8.51
N PHE A 93 -6.82 -8.36 -7.90
CA PHE A 93 -5.79 -8.61 -6.88
C PHE A 93 -6.25 -9.55 -5.77
N SER A 94 -7.45 -9.36 -5.21
CA SER A 94 -7.94 -10.24 -4.16
C SER A 94 -8.13 -11.66 -4.66
N ARG A 95 -8.66 -11.85 -5.87
CA ARG A 95 -8.87 -13.18 -6.45
C ARG A 95 -7.53 -13.87 -6.74
N GLU A 96 -6.59 -13.15 -7.34
CA GLU A 96 -5.27 -13.68 -7.69
C GLU A 96 -4.46 -14.03 -6.44
N PHE A 97 -4.48 -13.17 -5.41
CA PHE A 97 -3.84 -13.44 -4.12
C PHE A 97 -4.35 -14.75 -3.51
N HIS A 98 -5.68 -14.95 -3.45
CA HIS A 98 -6.25 -16.18 -2.90
C HIS A 98 -5.90 -17.40 -3.76
N ARG A 99 -5.88 -17.26 -5.09
CA ARG A 99 -5.48 -18.35 -5.98
C ARG A 99 -4.04 -18.81 -5.71
N GLU A 100 -3.10 -17.87 -5.62
CA GLU A 100 -1.69 -18.18 -5.35
C GLU A 100 -1.47 -18.68 -3.92
N LEU A 101 -2.25 -18.19 -2.95
CA LEU A 101 -2.26 -18.73 -1.59
C LEU A 101 -2.72 -20.18 -1.56
N GLU A 102 -3.86 -20.51 -2.18
CA GLU A 102 -4.35 -21.90 -2.23
C GLU A 102 -3.36 -22.82 -2.96
N ARG A 103 -2.79 -22.36 -4.08
CA ARG A 103 -1.72 -23.09 -4.76
C ARG A 103 -0.52 -23.34 -3.84
N SER A 104 -0.11 -22.36 -3.05
CA SER A 104 1.00 -22.51 -2.10
C SER A 104 0.69 -23.50 -0.98
N LYS A 105 -0.57 -23.55 -0.52
CA LYS A 105 -1.04 -24.51 0.49
C LYS A 105 -0.96 -25.96 0.03
N GLU A 106 -1.15 -26.22 -1.27
CA GLU A 106 -1.00 -27.58 -1.85
C GLU A 106 0.39 -28.19 -1.57
N TYR A 107 1.42 -27.34 -1.39
CA TYR A 107 2.80 -27.73 -1.09
C TYR A 107 3.16 -27.65 0.41
N GLY A 108 2.18 -27.36 1.27
CA GLY A 108 2.34 -27.32 2.73
C GLY A 108 2.77 -25.96 3.30
N SER A 109 2.78 -25.87 4.63
CA SER A 109 2.96 -24.60 5.38
C SER A 109 4.27 -23.87 5.07
N LYS A 110 5.39 -24.59 4.91
CA LYS A 110 6.69 -23.99 4.56
C LYS A 110 6.66 -23.28 3.20
N SER A 111 5.85 -23.77 2.27
CA SER A 111 5.68 -23.15 0.95
C SER A 111 4.93 -21.83 1.08
N VAL A 112 3.86 -21.81 1.89
CA VAL A 112 3.10 -20.59 2.21
C VAL A 112 3.99 -19.55 2.89
N ASP A 113 4.77 -19.93 3.91
CA ASP A 113 5.70 -19.03 4.61
C ASP A 113 6.74 -18.41 3.68
N ARG A 114 7.21 -19.19 2.70
CA ARG A 114 8.15 -18.73 1.69
C ARG A 114 7.47 -17.73 0.75
N TRP A 115 6.31 -18.09 0.21
CA TRP A 115 5.55 -17.23 -0.70
C TRP A 115 5.16 -15.89 -0.05
N MET A 116 4.71 -15.90 1.21
CA MET A 116 4.40 -14.67 1.96
C MET A 116 5.65 -13.79 2.16
N ARG A 117 6.83 -14.39 2.35
CA ARG A 117 8.09 -13.65 2.41
C ARG A 117 8.47 -13.04 1.06
N GLU A 118 8.31 -13.79 -0.02
CA GLU A 118 8.53 -13.27 -1.38
C GLU A 118 7.61 -12.09 -1.69
N LEU A 119 6.36 -12.10 -1.23
CA LEU A 119 5.45 -10.95 -1.32
C LEU A 119 5.88 -9.75 -0.45
N ASP A 120 6.39 -9.99 0.76
CA ASP A 120 6.90 -8.91 1.62
C ASP A 120 8.14 -8.26 0.98
N ASP A 121 9.05 -9.06 0.43
CA ASP A 121 10.21 -8.58 -0.32
C ASP A 121 9.79 -7.83 -1.59
N HIS A 122 8.76 -8.29 -2.30
CA HIS A 122 8.16 -7.58 -3.44
C HIS A 122 7.63 -6.20 -3.03
N VAL A 123 6.91 -6.11 -1.90
CA VAL A 123 6.42 -4.85 -1.33
C VAL A 123 7.57 -3.91 -0.97
N ARG A 124 8.64 -4.44 -0.37
CA ARG A 124 9.84 -3.66 -0.02
C ARG A 124 10.52 -3.12 -1.29
N HIS A 125 10.68 -3.96 -2.32
CA HIS A 125 11.23 -3.53 -3.59
C HIS A 125 10.37 -2.44 -4.26
N GLY A 126 9.04 -2.58 -4.23
CA GLY A 126 8.14 -1.53 -4.71
C GLY A 126 8.31 -0.20 -3.96
N ARG A 127 8.57 -0.23 -2.65
CA ARG A 127 8.87 0.99 -1.86
C ARG A 127 10.20 1.63 -2.24
N ASP A 128 11.20 0.81 -2.58
CA ASP A 128 12.48 1.31 -3.10
C ASP A 128 12.25 1.99 -4.45
N ILE A 129 11.43 1.41 -5.34
CA ILE A 129 11.03 2.04 -6.62
C ILE A 129 10.30 3.37 -6.40
N LEU A 130 9.36 3.45 -5.46
CA LEU A 130 8.70 4.72 -5.10
C LEU A 130 9.70 5.77 -4.60
N THR A 131 10.74 5.34 -3.90
CA THR A 131 11.83 6.22 -3.45
C THR A 131 12.66 6.71 -4.64
N MET A 132 12.95 5.84 -5.62
CA MET A 132 13.60 6.24 -6.87
C MET A 132 12.77 7.29 -7.64
N LEU A 133 11.46 7.05 -7.80
CA LEU A 133 10.54 7.98 -8.47
C LEU A 133 10.49 9.35 -7.79
N LYS A 134 10.52 9.38 -6.46
CA LYS A 134 10.57 10.63 -5.68
C LYS A 134 11.84 11.44 -5.93
N ASN A 135 12.95 10.77 -6.25
CA ASN A 135 14.27 11.37 -6.39
C ASN A 135 14.68 11.60 -7.85
N VAL A 136 13.75 11.48 -8.81
CA VAL A 136 14.02 11.80 -10.22
C VAL A 136 14.41 13.27 -10.36
N ASP A 137 15.58 13.52 -10.97
CA ASP A 137 16.02 14.89 -11.28
C ASP A 137 15.24 15.43 -12.49
N ILE A 138 14.36 16.39 -12.22
CA ILE A 138 13.56 17.10 -13.23
C ILE A 138 14.25 18.35 -13.78
N SER A 139 15.35 18.80 -13.16
CA SER A 139 16.07 20.03 -13.49
C SER A 139 16.45 20.14 -14.98
N PRO A 140 16.89 19.05 -15.66
CA PRO A 140 17.22 19.10 -17.08
C PRO A 140 16.04 19.50 -17.98
N PHE A 141 14.80 19.22 -17.54
CA PHE A 141 13.59 19.43 -18.32
C PHE A 141 12.91 20.77 -18.02
N CYS A 142 13.29 21.45 -16.94
CA CYS A 142 12.72 22.75 -16.54
C CYS A 142 12.93 23.87 -17.58
N ARG A 143 13.84 23.69 -18.55
CA ARG A 143 14.03 24.64 -19.67
C ARG A 143 12.89 24.59 -20.70
N SER A 144 12.08 23.54 -20.68
CA SER A 144 10.91 23.37 -21.54
C SER A 144 9.65 23.10 -20.69
N PRO A 145 8.67 24.01 -20.66
CA PRO A 145 7.42 23.79 -19.93
C PRO A 145 6.70 22.50 -20.33
N THR A 146 6.76 22.13 -21.61
CA THR A 146 6.20 20.88 -22.12
C THR A 146 6.99 19.67 -21.62
N GLY A 147 8.33 19.73 -21.67
CA GLY A 147 9.18 18.62 -21.23
C GLY A 147 9.05 18.33 -19.73
N ALA A 148 9.02 19.37 -18.89
CA ALA A 148 8.81 19.21 -17.45
C ALA A 148 7.43 18.62 -17.14
N ARG A 149 6.38 19.05 -17.87
CA ARG A 149 5.03 18.52 -17.75
C ARG A 149 4.98 17.04 -18.12
N ASP A 150 5.61 16.64 -19.22
CA ASP A 150 5.60 15.25 -19.69
C ASP A 150 6.29 14.32 -18.70
N ILE A 151 7.46 14.71 -18.18
CA ILE A 151 8.18 13.95 -17.15
C ILE A 151 7.36 13.83 -15.87
N PHE A 152 6.71 14.91 -15.43
CA PHE A 152 5.82 14.88 -14.27
C PHE A 152 4.69 13.86 -14.45
N PHE A 153 3.99 13.88 -15.59
CA PHE A 153 2.91 12.91 -15.84
C PHE A 153 3.41 11.47 -15.88
N GLN A 154 4.57 11.23 -16.49
CA GLN A 154 5.18 9.90 -16.48
C GLN A 154 5.51 9.43 -15.05
N CYS A 155 6.11 10.29 -14.23
CA CYS A 155 6.41 9.93 -12.84
C CYS A 155 5.14 9.65 -12.04
N MET A 156 4.07 10.43 -12.25
CA MET A 156 2.78 10.21 -11.61
C MET A 156 2.12 8.89 -12.03
N GLU A 157 2.15 8.56 -13.33
CA GLU A 157 1.63 7.28 -13.85
C GLU A 157 2.38 6.09 -13.26
N LEU A 158 3.72 6.13 -13.28
CA LEU A 158 4.56 5.08 -12.70
C LEU A 158 4.35 4.95 -11.19
N THR A 159 4.24 6.09 -10.49
CA THR A 159 3.92 6.11 -9.04
C THR A 159 2.60 5.43 -8.77
N HIS A 160 1.56 5.74 -9.56
CA HIS A 160 0.25 5.11 -9.41
C HIS A 160 0.32 3.60 -9.60
N ILE A 161 1.01 3.12 -10.65
CA ILE A 161 1.19 1.68 -10.91
C ILE A 161 1.82 0.98 -9.71
N VAL A 162 2.94 1.51 -9.21
CA VAL A 162 3.69 0.89 -8.10
C VAL A 162 2.91 0.98 -6.80
N LEU A 163 2.36 2.14 -6.48
CA LEU A 163 1.66 2.39 -5.22
C LEU A 163 0.43 1.49 -5.08
N THR A 164 -0.34 1.31 -6.15
CA THR A 164 -1.55 0.49 -6.12
C THR A 164 -1.23 -0.97 -5.83
N GLU A 165 -0.23 -1.54 -6.49
CA GLU A 165 0.21 -2.93 -6.28
C GLU A 165 0.84 -3.12 -4.88
N VAL A 166 1.74 -2.21 -4.47
CA VAL A 166 2.33 -2.21 -3.12
C VAL A 166 1.24 -2.16 -2.05
N THR A 167 0.24 -1.30 -2.21
CA THR A 167 -0.83 -1.12 -1.22
C THR A 167 -1.73 -2.36 -1.19
N ALA A 168 -2.12 -2.88 -2.36
CA ALA A 168 -2.96 -4.07 -2.45
C ALA A 168 -2.31 -5.28 -1.75
N ILE A 169 -1.02 -5.52 -1.99
CA ILE A 169 -0.28 -6.63 -1.39
C ILE A 169 -0.04 -6.37 0.10
N SER A 170 0.34 -5.15 0.48
CA SER A 170 0.55 -4.80 1.91
C SER A 170 -0.70 -5.04 2.75
N VAL A 171 -1.87 -4.65 2.24
CA VAL A 171 -3.15 -4.89 2.92
C VAL A 171 -3.41 -6.38 3.09
N LYS A 172 -3.14 -7.18 2.06
CA LYS A 172 -3.29 -8.63 2.15
C LYS A 172 -2.31 -9.25 3.14
N LEU A 173 -1.03 -8.88 3.11
CA LEU A 173 -0.07 -9.37 4.09
C LEU A 173 -0.49 -9.04 5.53
N ASP A 174 -1.05 -7.84 5.76
CA ASP A 174 -1.56 -7.44 7.07
C ASP A 174 -2.84 -8.20 7.49
N GLU A 175 -3.71 -8.56 6.53
CA GLU A 175 -4.91 -9.40 6.80
C GLU A 175 -4.53 -10.83 7.25
N TYR A 176 -3.45 -11.38 6.71
CA TYR A 176 -2.98 -12.76 6.98
C TYR A 176 -1.82 -12.84 7.96
N ALA A 177 -1.29 -11.71 8.43
CA ALA A 177 -0.35 -11.70 9.53
C ALA A 177 -1.11 -12.11 10.81
N PRO A 178 -0.60 -13.07 11.60
CA PRO A 178 -1.27 -13.42 12.83
C PRO A 178 -1.36 -12.19 13.73
N PRO A 179 -2.46 -12.02 14.48
CA PRO A 179 -2.56 -11.02 15.52
C PRO A 179 -1.61 -11.42 16.65
N THR A 180 -0.31 -11.17 16.48
CA THR A 180 0.65 -11.35 17.55
C THR A 180 0.34 -10.33 18.64
N SER A 181 -0.05 -10.85 19.79
CA SER A 181 -0.18 -10.09 21.02
C SER A 181 1.13 -9.36 21.31
N ASN A 182 1.04 -8.03 21.35
CA ASN A 182 1.90 -7.12 22.10
C ASN A 182 3.36 -6.94 21.66
N CYS A 183 3.63 -5.72 21.21
CA CYS A 183 4.82 -4.92 21.50
C CYS A 183 6.21 -5.40 21.05
N ALA A 184 6.87 -4.44 20.38
CA ALA A 184 8.30 -4.19 20.29
C ALA A 184 9.10 -4.86 19.14
N VAL A 185 9.30 -4.07 18.08
CA VAL A 185 10.59 -3.93 17.38
C VAL A 185 11.14 -5.12 16.56
N SER A 186 10.47 -6.26 16.44
CA SER A 186 11.03 -7.40 15.68
C SER A 186 10.52 -7.51 14.24
N ASN A 187 11.47 -7.45 13.30
CA ASN A 187 11.39 -7.84 11.88
C ASN A 187 11.06 -9.34 11.66
N ALA A 188 10.19 -9.93 12.47
CA ALA A 188 9.83 -11.34 12.35
C ALA A 188 8.31 -11.48 12.28
N ARG A 189 7.74 -11.20 11.10
CA ARG A 189 6.37 -11.63 10.78
C ARG A 189 6.39 -13.16 10.62
N SER A 190 5.90 -13.88 11.62
CA SER A 190 5.66 -15.33 11.53
C SER A 190 4.32 -15.55 10.86
N TYR A 191 4.26 -16.05 9.62
CA TYR A 191 3.01 -16.26 8.89
C TYR A 191 2.42 -17.65 9.16
N THR A 192 2.08 -17.97 10.41
CA THR A 192 1.42 -19.24 10.73
C THR A 192 -0.06 -19.16 10.40
N LEU A 193 -0.53 -19.93 9.41
CA LEU A 193 -1.95 -20.18 9.16
C LEU A 193 -2.34 -21.47 9.87
N ASP A 194 -3.23 -21.35 10.86
CA ASP A 194 -3.91 -22.47 11.53
C ASP A 194 -4.91 -23.19 10.60
#